data_AF-A0A929FB75-F1
#
_entry.id   AF-A0A929FB75-F1
#
_cell.length_a   1.000
_cell.length_b   1.000
_cell.length_c   1.000
_cell.angle_alpha   90.00
_cell.angle_beta   90.00
_cell.angle_gamma   90.00
#
_symmetry.space_group_name_H-M   'P 1'
#
loop_
_entity.id
_entity.type
_entity.pdbx_description
1 polymer ?
#
loop_
_entity_poly.entity_id
_entity_poly.type
_entity_poly.pdbx_seq_one_letter_code
_entity_poly.pdbx_strand_id
1 'polypeptide(L)'
;MSSRTWKRRVQDILYAIESILSRTAGLSYDQFIADETLVDSILYKYVVIGEAARAVPEDIQKKAPEIPWQLMNDIRNVIAHEFFRCN
;
A
#
# COMPACT_ATOMS: atom_id res chain seq x y z
N MET A 1 -1.92 -10.23 -19.15
CA MET A 1 -2.67 -9.98 -17.89
C MET A 1 -2.21 -11.00 -16.87
N SER A 2 -1.82 -10.57 -15.67
CA SER A 2 -1.35 -11.47 -14.61
C SER A 2 -2.42 -12.54 -14.33
N SER A 3 -2.02 -13.82 -14.30
CA SER A 3 -2.90 -14.97 -14.01
C SER A 3 -3.46 -15.00 -12.57
N ARG A 4 -3.16 -13.99 -11.75
CA ARG A 4 -3.57 -13.90 -10.34
C ARG A 4 -5.03 -13.45 -10.26
N THR A 5 -5.82 -14.14 -9.44
CA THR A 5 -7.20 -13.75 -9.14
C THR A 5 -7.27 -12.44 -8.36
N TRP A 6 -8.36 -11.68 -8.52
CA TRP A 6 -8.59 -10.45 -7.76
C TRP A 6 -8.63 -10.70 -6.24
N LYS A 7 -9.09 -11.87 -5.81
CA LYS A 7 -9.06 -12.28 -4.39
C LYS A 7 -7.63 -12.28 -3.84
N ARG A 8 -6.66 -12.74 -4.63
CA ARG A 8 -5.25 -12.73 -4.24
C ARG A 8 -4.67 -11.32 -4.18
N ARG A 9 -5.17 -10.38 -5.00
CA ARG A 9 -4.82 -8.95 -4.92
C ARG A 9 -5.28 -8.34 -3.60
N VAL A 10 -6.54 -8.61 -3.23
CA VAL A 10 -7.07 -8.17 -1.93
C VAL A 10 -6.25 -8.76 -0.79
N GLN A 11 -5.85 -10.02 -0.89
CA GLN A 11 -4.97 -10.64 0.09
C GLN A 11 -3.58 -9.96 0.16
N ASP A 12 -3.00 -9.57 -0.98
CA ASP A 12 -1.74 -8.83 -1.02
C ASP A 12 -1.87 -7.46 -0.30
N ILE A 13 -3.00 -6.77 -0.47
CA ILE A 13 -3.31 -5.51 0.24
C ILE A 13 -3.36 -5.76 1.75
N LEU A 14 -4.11 -6.78 2.19
CA LEU A 14 -4.26 -7.09 3.61
C LEU A 14 -2.92 -7.45 4.27
N TYR A 15 -2.09 -8.27 3.60
CA TYR A 15 -0.75 -8.59 4.11
C TYR A 15 0.17 -7.37 4.18
N ALA A 16 0.06 -6.45 3.22
CA ALA A 16 0.83 -5.22 3.26
C ALA A 16 0.40 -4.33 4.43
N ILE A 17 -0.91 -4.17 4.66
CA ILE A 17 -1.46 -3.41 5.79
C ILE A 17 -1.00 -4.01 7.13
N GLU A 18 -1.15 -5.32 7.31
CA GLU A 18 -0.72 -6.03 8.53
C GLU A 18 0.79 -5.87 8.78
N SER A 19 1.60 -5.97 7.72
CA SER A 19 3.04 -5.74 7.81
C SER A 19 3.40 -4.31 8.20
N ILE A 20 2.63 -3.30 7.75
CA ILE A 20 2.86 -1.90 8.16
C ILE A 20 2.54 -1.77 9.65
N LEU A 21 1.32 -2.16 10.03
CA LEU A 21 0.82 -2.02 11.41
C LEU A 21 1.72 -2.72 12.43
N SER A 22 2.16 -3.94 12.14
CA SER A 22 3.03 -4.72 13.04
C SER A 22 4.42 -4.11 13.21
N ARG A 23 5.00 -3.54 12.16
CA ARG A 23 6.36 -2.98 12.19
C ARG A 23 6.41 -1.58 12.79
N THR A 24 5.32 -0.83 12.72
CA THR A 24 5.23 0.51 13.31
C THR A 24 4.61 0.50 14.70
N ALA A 25 4.15 -0.66 15.20
CA ALA A 25 3.50 -0.78 16.49
C ALA A 25 4.42 -0.32 17.64
N GLY A 26 3.96 0.66 18.41
CA GLY A 26 4.68 1.15 19.59
C GLY A 26 5.87 2.07 19.29
N LEU A 27 6.15 2.37 18.02
CA LEU A 27 7.17 3.36 17.65
C LEU A 27 6.61 4.78 17.81
N SER A 28 7.41 5.67 18.36
CA SER A 28 7.20 7.11 18.17
C SER A 28 7.55 7.51 16.73
N TYR A 29 7.11 8.70 16.33
CA TYR A 29 7.48 9.26 15.03
C TYR A 29 9.00 9.36 14.86
N ASP A 30 9.71 9.89 15.88
CA ASP A 30 11.17 10.04 15.83
C ASP A 30 11.89 8.69 15.71
N GLN A 31 11.39 7.65 16.38
CA GLN A 31 11.92 6.29 16.26
C GLN A 31 11.66 5.71 14.87
N PHE A 32 10.51 5.99 14.27
CA PHE A 32 10.17 5.52 12.93
C PHE A 32 11.07 6.17 11.87
N ILE A 33 11.23 7.50 11.88
CA ILE A 33 12.01 8.21 10.86
C ILE A 33 13.52 8.00 11.00
N ALA A 34 14.01 7.60 12.17
CA ALA A 34 15.42 7.29 12.39
C ALA A 34 15.86 5.96 11.77
N ASP A 35 14.91 5.08 11.39
CA ASP A 35 15.18 3.81 10.73
C ASP A 35 14.83 3.90 9.24
N GLU A 36 15.79 4.32 8.42
CA GLU A 36 15.64 4.45 6.96
C GLU A 36 15.19 3.13 6.30
N THR A 37 15.67 1.99 6.80
CA THR A 37 15.30 0.68 6.24
C THR A 37 13.81 0.37 6.51
N LEU A 38 13.32 0.73 7.70
CA LEU A 38 11.91 0.61 8.01
C LEU A 38 11.08 1.55 7.15
N VAL A 39 11.47 2.83 7.02
CA VAL A 39 10.78 3.82 6.16
C VAL A 39 10.65 3.31 4.72
N ASP A 40 11.77 2.89 4.11
CA ASP A 40 11.80 2.32 2.76
C ASP A 40 10.90 1.08 2.64
N SER A 41 10.93 0.21 3.66
CA SER A 41 10.07 -0.96 3.72
C SER A 41 8.59 -0.57 3.71
N ILE A 42 8.19 0.43 4.49
CA ILE A 42 6.80 0.92 4.53
C ILE A 42 6.39 1.57 3.21
N LEU A 43 7.26 2.38 2.59
CA LEU A 43 7.00 2.99 1.28
C LEU A 43 6.78 1.92 0.20
N TYR A 44 7.59 0.86 0.20
CA TYR A 44 7.36 -0.29 -0.68
C TYR A 44 6.00 -0.97 -0.44
N LYS A 45 5.57 -1.12 0.83
CA LYS A 45 4.25 -1.71 1.14
C LYS A 45 3.11 -0.86 0.58
N TYR A 46 3.21 0.46 0.63
CA TYR A 46 2.22 1.33 -0.01
C TYR A 46 2.19 1.19 -1.55
N VAL A 47 3.33 1.00 -2.20
CA VAL A 47 3.38 0.69 -3.64
C VAL A 47 2.65 -0.63 -3.94
N VAL A 48 2.88 -1.66 -3.13
CA VAL A 48 2.19 -2.96 -3.26
C VAL A 48 0.68 -2.80 -3.11
N ILE A 49 0.22 -2.01 -2.14
CA ILE A 49 -1.20 -1.73 -1.91
C ILE A 49 -1.81 -1.07 -3.15
N GLY A 50 -1.18 -0.03 -3.70
CA GLY A 50 -1.70 0.68 -4.87
C GLY A 50 -1.72 -0.16 -6.14
N GLU A 51 -0.65 -0.92 -6.42
CA GLU A 51 -0.61 -1.85 -7.56
C GLU A 51 -1.67 -2.94 -7.45
N ALA A 52 -1.84 -3.50 -6.26
CA ALA A 52 -2.84 -4.53 -6.02
C ALA A 52 -4.26 -3.98 -6.17
N ALA A 53 -4.54 -2.80 -5.60
CA ALA A 53 -5.83 -2.12 -5.69
C ALA A 53 -6.21 -1.80 -7.15
N ARG A 54 -5.27 -1.21 -7.93
CA ARG A 54 -5.45 -0.92 -9.35
C ARG A 54 -5.82 -2.16 -10.18
N ALA A 55 -5.29 -3.32 -9.80
CA ALA A 55 -5.49 -4.57 -10.52
C ALA A 55 -6.72 -5.37 -10.06
N VAL A 56 -7.49 -4.88 -9.09
CA VAL A 56 -8.83 -5.41 -8.79
C VAL A 56 -9.82 -4.93 -9.87
N PRO A 57 -10.65 -5.80 -10.46
CA PRO A 57 -11.64 -5.40 -11.46
C PRO A 57 -12.62 -4.33 -10.96
N GLU A 58 -12.99 -3.39 -11.82
CA GLU A 58 -13.85 -2.25 -11.49
C GLU A 58 -15.24 -2.68 -10.97
N ASP A 59 -15.81 -3.76 -11.51
CA ASP A 59 -17.09 -4.32 -11.05
C ASP A 59 -17.03 -4.87 -9.62
N ILE A 60 -15.84 -5.29 -9.16
CA ILE A 60 -15.60 -5.68 -7.77
C ILE A 60 -15.39 -4.46 -6.89
N GLN A 61 -14.62 -3.46 -7.36
CA GLN A 61 -14.43 -2.20 -6.62
C GLN A 61 -15.77 -1.50 -6.35
N LYS A 62 -16.66 -1.45 -7.36
CA LYS A 62 -18.01 -0.87 -7.24
C LYS A 62 -18.92 -1.58 -6.23
N LYS A 63 -18.62 -2.82 -5.85
CA LYS A 63 -19.37 -3.56 -4.81
C LYS A 63 -18.93 -3.18 -3.38
N ALA A 64 -17.80 -2.51 -3.23
CA ALA A 64 -17.28 -2.02 -1.94
C ALA A 64 -16.79 -0.56 -2.09
N PRO A 65 -17.71 0.39 -2.37
CA PRO A 65 -17.36 1.79 -2.60
C PRO A 65 -16.83 2.51 -1.36
N GLU A 66 -17.03 1.95 -0.16
CA GLU A 66 -16.49 2.45 1.11
C GLU A 66 -14.97 2.24 1.22
N ILE A 67 -14.41 1.32 0.44
CA ILE A 67 -12.97 1.11 0.38
C ILE A 67 -12.36 2.17 -0.55
N PRO A 68 -11.31 2.89 -0.13
CA PRO A 68 -10.75 4.00 -0.89
C PRO A 68 -9.81 3.52 -2.02
N TRP A 69 -10.35 2.78 -3.00
CA TRP A 69 -9.59 2.17 -4.10
C TRP A 69 -8.74 3.17 -4.87
N GLN A 70 -9.31 4.33 -5.21
CA GLN A 70 -8.61 5.37 -5.96
C GLN A 70 -7.45 5.96 -5.16
N LEU A 71 -7.66 6.25 -3.87
CA LEU A 71 -6.61 6.77 -2.99
C LEU A 71 -5.42 5.81 -2.89
N MET A 72 -5.70 4.51 -2.75
CA MET A 72 -4.64 3.49 -2.73
C MET A 72 -3.81 3.51 -4.02
N ASN A 73 -4.46 3.65 -5.18
CA ASN A 73 -3.78 3.77 -6.48
C ASN A 73 -3.00 5.09 -6.61
N ASP A 74 -3.53 6.20 -6.10
CA ASP A 74 -2.89 7.52 -6.17
C ASP A 74 -1.62 7.59 -5.31
N ILE A 75 -1.64 6.99 -4.11
CA ILE A 75 -0.47 6.91 -3.23
C ILE A 75 0.71 6.24 -3.94
N ARG A 76 0.46 5.17 -4.70
CA ARG A 76 1.51 4.50 -5.49
C ARG A 76 2.14 5.44 -6.50
N ASN A 77 1.38 6.35 -7.11
CA ASN A 77 1.93 7.32 -8.05
C ASN A 77 2.79 8.37 -7.35
N VAL A 78 2.35 8.86 -6.19
CA VAL A 78 3.15 9.78 -5.36
C VAL A 78 4.45 9.12 -4.95
N ILE A 79 4.43 7.89 -4.45
CA ILE A 79 5.66 7.20 -4.02
C ILE A 79 6.56 6.85 -5.21
N ALA A 80 6.00 6.48 -6.37
CA ALA A 80 6.81 6.11 -7.54
C ALA A 80 7.43 7.32 -8.26
N HIS A 81 6.77 8.49 -8.23
CA HIS A 81 7.17 9.65 -9.02
C HIS A 81 7.67 10.84 -8.18
N GLU A 82 7.24 10.93 -6.92
CA GLU A 82 7.56 12.02 -6.00
C GLU A 82 8.27 11.52 -4.73
N PHE A 83 8.92 10.34 -4.77
CA PHE A 83 9.65 9.75 -3.64
C PHE A 83 10.59 10.75 -2.94
N PHE A 84 11.21 11.66 -3.70
CA PHE A 84 12.11 12.69 -3.19
C PHE A 84 11.43 13.71 -2.25
N ARG A 85 10.09 13.74 -2.16
CA ARG A 85 9.33 14.56 -1.21
C ARG A 85 8.98 13.81 0.08
N CYS A 86 9.21 12.50 0.13
CA CYS A 86 8.90 11.65 1.27
C CYS A 86 10.12 11.43 2.20
N ASN A 87 11.31 11.88 1.78
CA ASN A 87 12.56 11.86 2.55
C ASN A 87 12.97 13.28 2.95
#